data_AF-A0A0B5FLH2-F1
#
_entry.id   AF-A0A0B5FLH2-F1
#
_cell.length_a   1.000
_cell.length_b   1.000
_cell.length_c   1.000
_cell.angle_alpha   90.00
_cell.angle_beta   90.00
_cell.angle_gamma   90.00
#
_symmetry.space_group_name_H-M   'P 1'
#
loop_
_entity.id
_entity.type
_entity.pdbx_description
1 polymer ?
#
loop_
_entity_poly.entity_id
_entity_poly.type
_entity_poly.pdbx_seq_one_letter_code
_entity_poly.pdbx_strand_id
1 'polypeptide(L)'
;MDKRQEDFFRQRENKIKKKIVSDIENVGWSVIGVFGDIEKNEPPFSYSVGFSRMGKPEIIVVGLPLEIAQSIINEIGQRFKKTGVFPVAGDIRDDLANLPCTFIALSEQAVKERLRAATALMDPPVEALQLIWPDRQGKFPWDEGFDESMRAAQPLLGTPPLKH
;
A
#
# COMPACT_ATOMS: atom_id res chain seq x y z
N MET A 1 -10.81 -23.82 17.98
CA MET A 1 -10.49 -23.94 16.53
C MET A 1 -10.09 -25.39 16.27
N ASP A 2 -10.53 -26.02 15.18
CA ASP A 2 -10.15 -27.42 14.85
C ASP A 2 -8.69 -27.46 14.33
N LYS A 3 -7.93 -28.50 14.69
CA LYS A 3 -6.52 -28.73 14.26
C LYS A 3 -6.35 -28.61 12.74
N ARG A 4 -7.32 -29.12 11.98
CA ARG A 4 -7.32 -29.04 10.51
C ARG A 4 -7.37 -27.60 9.98
N GLN A 5 -8.05 -26.71 10.70
CA GLN A 5 -8.18 -25.31 10.31
C GLN A 5 -6.90 -24.54 10.66
N GLU A 6 -6.28 -24.83 11.80
CA GLU A 6 -4.97 -24.29 12.18
C GLU A 6 -3.86 -24.71 11.20
N ASP A 7 -3.83 -25.98 10.80
CA ASP A 7 -2.86 -26.50 9.83
C ASP A 7 -3.03 -25.85 8.45
N PHE A 8 -4.27 -25.63 8.00
CA PHE A 8 -4.56 -24.92 6.75
C PHE A 8 -4.04 -23.48 6.77
N PHE A 9 -4.28 -22.73 7.86
CA PHE A 9 -3.76 -21.37 8.01
C PHE A 9 -2.23 -21.33 7.99
N ARG A 10 -1.56 -22.21 8.74
CA ARG A 10 -0.09 -22.30 8.77
C ARG A 10 0.50 -22.62 7.40
N GLN A 11 -0.10 -23.56 6.66
CA GLN A 11 0.37 -23.89 5.31
C GLN A 11 0.21 -22.71 4.35
N ARG A 12 -0.91 -22.01 4.42
CA ARG A 12 -1.17 -20.81 3.59
C ARG A 12 -0.19 -19.69 3.92
N GLU A 13 0.05 -19.40 5.19
CA GLU A 13 1.05 -18.43 5.62
C GLU A 13 2.45 -18.77 5.13
N ASN A 14 2.87 -20.03 5.27
CA ASN A 14 4.17 -20.48 4.78
C ASN A 14 4.30 -20.33 3.27
N LYS A 15 3.24 -20.62 2.50
CA LYS A 15 3.24 -20.43 1.05
C LYS A 15 3.35 -18.95 0.68
N ILE A 16 2.62 -18.07 1.37
CA ILE A 16 2.70 -16.61 1.16
C ILE A 16 4.11 -16.10 1.48
N LYS A 17 4.68 -16.48 2.63
CA LYS A 17 6.05 -16.10 3.00
C LYS A 17 7.07 -16.54 1.96
N LYS A 18 7.01 -17.79 1.50
CA LYS A 18 7.90 -18.30 0.44
C LYS A 18 7.77 -17.49 -0.86
N LYS A 19 6.53 -17.13 -1.25
CA LYS A 19 6.30 -16.29 -2.43
C LYS A 19 6.92 -14.90 -2.25
N ILE A 20 6.71 -14.26 -1.09
CA ILE A 20 7.27 -12.94 -0.80
C ILE A 20 8.79 -12.97 -0.92
N VAL A 21 9.43 -13.94 -0.27
CA VAL A 21 10.90 -14.09 -0.32
C VAL A 21 11.37 -14.28 -1.76
N SER A 22 10.74 -15.18 -2.51
CA SER A 22 11.06 -15.44 -3.92
C SER A 22 10.91 -14.18 -4.79
N ASP A 23 9.83 -13.42 -4.62
CA ASP A 23 9.61 -12.20 -5.40
C ASP A 23 10.65 -11.12 -5.06
N ILE A 24 10.99 -10.97 -3.77
CA ILE A 24 12.03 -10.04 -3.33
C ILE A 24 13.40 -10.42 -3.90
N GLU A 25 13.76 -11.71 -3.91
CA GLU A 25 15.04 -12.17 -4.44
C GLU A 25 15.15 -11.95 -5.96
N ASN A 26 14.06 -12.17 -6.71
CA ASN A 26 14.09 -12.11 -8.17
C ASN A 26 13.78 -10.71 -8.73
N VAL A 27 12.91 -9.94 -8.06
CA VAL A 27 12.36 -8.66 -8.55
C VAL A 27 12.72 -7.51 -7.62
N GLY A 28 13.07 -7.77 -6.36
CA GLY A 28 13.39 -6.74 -5.36
C GLY A 28 12.22 -6.36 -4.44
N TRP A 29 10.99 -6.70 -4.83
CA TRP A 29 9.80 -6.51 -4.00
C TRP A 29 8.71 -7.54 -4.35
N SER A 30 7.77 -7.71 -3.43
CA SER A 30 6.50 -8.43 -3.61
C SER A 30 5.34 -7.46 -3.41
N VAL A 31 4.19 -7.71 -4.05
CA VAL A 31 2.92 -7.01 -3.74
C VAL A 31 1.99 -7.96 -3.01
N ILE A 32 1.42 -7.51 -1.90
CA ILE A 32 0.46 -8.26 -1.08
C ILE A 32 -0.89 -7.57 -1.12
N GLY A 33 -1.92 -8.32 -1.49
CA GLY A 33 -3.32 -7.89 -1.39
C GLY A 33 -3.97 -8.42 -0.10
N VAL A 34 -4.72 -7.56 0.56
CA VAL A 34 -5.53 -7.86 1.75
C VAL A 34 -6.99 -7.55 1.43
N PHE A 35 -7.85 -8.54 1.60
CA PHE A 35 -9.29 -8.37 1.43
C PHE A 35 -9.85 -7.43 2.49
N GLY A 36 -10.81 -6.60 2.09
CA GLY A 36 -11.59 -5.78 3.01
C GLY A 36 -12.57 -6.61 3.82
N ASP A 37 -13.20 -5.96 4.80
CA ASP A 37 -14.26 -6.49 5.63
C ASP A 37 -15.50 -5.61 5.46
N ILE A 38 -16.50 -6.14 4.74
CA ILE A 38 -17.73 -5.41 4.41
C ILE A 38 -18.54 -5.08 5.67
N GLU A 39 -18.58 -5.98 6.65
CA GLU A 39 -19.36 -5.78 7.89
C GLU A 39 -18.74 -4.68 8.76
N LYS A 40 -17.41 -4.53 8.69
CA LYS A 40 -16.67 -3.47 9.40
C LYS A 40 -16.46 -2.20 8.59
N ASN A 41 -16.98 -2.15 7.36
CA ASN A 41 -16.73 -1.06 6.42
C ASN A 41 -15.23 -0.79 6.19
N GLU A 42 -14.42 -1.85 6.17
CA GLU A 42 -12.99 -1.78 5.90
C GLU A 42 -12.72 -2.08 4.41
N PRO A 43 -12.21 -1.14 3.63
CA PRO A 43 -11.89 -1.41 2.23
C PRO A 43 -10.68 -2.34 2.09
N PRO A 44 -10.57 -3.06 0.95
CA PRO A 44 -9.37 -3.81 0.63
C PRO A 44 -8.18 -2.86 0.48
N PHE A 45 -6.99 -3.41 0.67
CA PHE A 45 -5.76 -2.67 0.41
C PHE A 45 -4.67 -3.59 -0.12
N SER A 46 -3.70 -3.01 -0.82
CA SER A 46 -2.50 -3.72 -1.27
C SER A 46 -1.27 -2.94 -0.89
N TYR A 47 -0.17 -3.64 -0.60
CA TYR A 47 1.08 -2.98 -0.22
C TYR A 47 2.30 -3.73 -0.73
N SER A 48 3.42 -3.00 -0.88
CA SER A 48 4.72 -3.59 -1.21
C SER A 48 5.38 -4.23 0.00
N VAL A 49 6.22 -5.22 -0.25
CA VAL A 49 7.20 -5.74 0.71
C VAL A 49 8.54 -5.83 0.00
N GLY A 50 9.55 -5.12 0.50
CA GLY A 50 10.92 -5.19 -0.02
C GLY A 50 11.50 -3.86 -0.49
N PHE A 51 10.70 -2.81 -0.64
CA PHE A 51 11.24 -1.47 -0.93
C PHE A 51 12.17 -0.98 0.18
N SER A 52 11.87 -1.36 1.42
CA SER A 52 12.74 -1.14 2.59
C SER A 52 14.16 -1.67 2.40
N ARG A 53 14.36 -2.82 1.73
CA ARG A 53 15.72 -3.35 1.43
C ARG A 53 16.52 -2.46 0.49
N MET A 54 15.84 -1.60 -0.27
CA MET A 54 16.45 -0.61 -1.15
C MET A 54 16.49 0.78 -0.49
N GLY A 55 16.22 0.87 0.81
CA GLY A 55 16.21 2.12 1.56
C GLY A 55 15.05 3.05 1.19
N LYS A 56 13.91 2.49 0.77
CA LYS A 56 12.70 3.24 0.40
C LYS A 56 11.50 2.83 1.25
N PRO A 57 10.55 3.74 1.51
CA PRO A 57 9.33 3.37 2.23
C PRO A 57 8.51 2.39 1.38
N GLU A 58 7.78 1.50 2.05
CA GLU A 58 6.79 0.66 1.37
C GLU A 58 5.63 1.53 0.87
N ILE A 59 4.95 1.10 -0.20
CA ILE A 59 3.76 1.78 -0.72
C ILE A 59 2.54 0.96 -0.36
N ILE A 60 1.51 1.61 0.19
CA ILE A 60 0.17 1.04 0.39
C ILE A 60 -0.86 1.80 -0.44
N VAL A 61 -1.77 1.05 -1.06
CA VAL A 61 -2.90 1.54 -1.84
C VAL A 61 -4.17 0.98 -1.20
N VAL A 62 -5.09 1.86 -0.80
CA VAL A 62 -6.33 1.48 -0.10
C VAL A 62 -7.53 1.78 -1.00
N GLY A 63 -8.51 0.87 -1.05
CA GLY A 63 -9.76 1.09 -1.76
C GLY A 63 -9.77 0.78 -3.25
N LEU A 64 -8.61 0.46 -3.85
CA LEU A 64 -8.52 0.08 -5.26
C LEU A 64 -8.49 -1.45 -5.45
N PRO A 65 -9.00 -1.96 -6.59
CA PRO A 65 -8.79 -3.34 -7.00
C PRO A 65 -7.31 -3.74 -6.99
N LEU A 66 -7.04 -5.00 -6.63
CA LEU A 66 -5.68 -5.54 -6.50
C LEU A 66 -4.86 -5.34 -7.77
N GLU A 67 -5.47 -5.54 -8.94
CA GLU A 67 -4.79 -5.43 -10.24
C GLU A 67 -4.29 -4.00 -10.48
N ILE A 68 -5.11 -3.00 -10.12
CA ILE A 68 -4.75 -1.58 -10.25
C ILE A 68 -3.65 -1.24 -9.26
N ALA A 69 -3.83 -1.60 -7.98
CA ALA A 69 -2.84 -1.34 -6.94
C ALA A 69 -1.49 -2.00 -7.25
N GLN A 70 -1.50 -3.23 -7.75
CA GLN A 70 -0.30 -3.95 -8.16
C GLN A 70 0.38 -3.27 -9.36
N SER A 71 -0.38 -2.80 -10.34
CA SER A 71 0.17 -2.04 -11.48
C SER A 71 0.90 -0.78 -11.00
N ILE A 72 0.29 0.00 -10.11
CA ILE A 72 0.87 1.23 -9.57
C ILE A 72 2.14 0.94 -8.76
N ILE A 73 2.09 -0.01 -7.82
CA ILE A 73 3.23 -0.35 -6.97
C ILE A 73 4.41 -0.85 -7.81
N ASN A 74 4.14 -1.72 -8.79
CA ASN A 74 5.18 -2.21 -9.69
C ASN A 74 5.77 -1.08 -10.54
N GLU A 75 4.94 -0.19 -11.06
CA GLU A 75 5.39 0.96 -11.83
C GLU A 75 6.31 1.87 -11.00
N ILE A 76 5.96 2.17 -9.74
CA ILE A 76 6.81 2.91 -8.81
C ILE A 76 8.18 2.22 -8.65
N GLY A 77 8.18 0.91 -8.37
CA GLY A 77 9.41 0.14 -8.20
C GLY A 77 10.29 0.11 -9.46
N GLN A 78 9.68 -0.08 -10.63
CA GLN A 78 10.39 -0.11 -11.91
C GLN A 78 10.97 1.27 -12.28
N ARG A 79 10.21 2.35 -12.07
CA ARG A 79 10.68 3.72 -12.27
C ARG A 79 11.85 4.04 -11.35
N PHE A 80 11.77 3.65 -10.08
CA PHE A 80 12.88 3.81 -9.15
C PHE A 80 14.13 3.08 -9.60
N LYS A 81 14.02 1.81 -10.03
CA LYS A 81 15.16 1.07 -10.58
C LYS A 81 15.78 1.73 -11.80
N LYS A 82 14.96 2.33 -12.67
CA LYS A 82 15.42 2.97 -13.91
C LYS A 82 16.02 4.36 -13.68
N THR A 83 15.48 5.14 -12.74
CA THR A 83 15.75 6.58 -12.64
C THR A 83 16.34 7.01 -11.30
N GLY A 84 16.27 6.16 -10.27
CA GLY A 84 16.61 6.51 -8.89
C GLY A 84 15.54 7.35 -8.17
N VAL A 85 14.48 7.77 -8.87
CA VAL A 85 13.40 8.59 -8.30
C VAL A 85 12.35 7.72 -7.65
N PHE A 86 12.03 8.00 -6.39
CA PHE A 86 10.98 7.34 -5.61
C PHE A 86 10.03 8.41 -5.04
N PRO A 87 8.72 8.16 -4.93
CA PRO A 87 7.78 9.13 -4.37
C PRO A 87 8.14 9.55 -2.95
N VAL A 88 7.84 10.79 -2.61
CA VAL A 88 7.87 11.30 -1.23
C VAL A 88 6.48 11.83 -0.82
N ALA A 89 6.24 11.97 0.49
CA ALA A 89 5.00 12.54 0.96
C ALA A 89 4.80 13.97 0.39
N GLY A 90 3.59 14.26 -0.09
CA GLY A 90 3.25 15.51 -0.76
C GLY A 90 3.54 15.54 -2.27
N ASP A 91 4.24 14.55 -2.84
CA ASP A 91 4.39 14.45 -4.30
C ASP A 91 3.02 14.42 -4.97
N ILE A 92 2.86 15.12 -6.08
CA ILE A 92 1.71 15.00 -6.97
C ILE A 92 2.19 14.32 -8.24
N ARG A 93 1.45 13.30 -8.68
CA ARG A 93 1.71 12.53 -9.91
C ARG A 93 0.42 12.44 -10.69
N ASP A 94 0.49 12.57 -12.00
CA ASP A 94 -0.59 12.31 -12.96
C ASP A 94 -0.25 11.16 -13.92
N ASP A 95 0.93 10.58 -13.75
CA ASP A 95 1.55 9.65 -14.68
C ASP A 95 1.60 8.21 -14.17
N LEU A 96 1.09 7.91 -12.96
CA LEU A 96 1.03 6.55 -12.42
C LEU A 96 -0.30 5.90 -12.79
N ALA A 97 -0.26 4.86 -13.63
CA ALA A 97 -1.45 4.16 -14.13
C ALA A 97 -2.59 5.07 -14.68
N ASN A 98 -2.26 6.25 -15.22
CA ASN A 98 -3.21 7.30 -15.65
C ASN A 98 -4.17 7.77 -14.55
N LEU A 99 -3.76 7.66 -13.28
CA LEU A 99 -4.52 8.10 -12.13
C LEU A 99 -3.76 9.23 -11.46
N PRO A 100 -4.31 10.46 -11.40
CA PRO A 100 -3.76 11.49 -10.54
C PRO A 100 -3.68 10.96 -9.12
N CYS A 101 -2.56 11.14 -8.44
CA CYS A 101 -2.38 10.69 -7.08
C CYS A 101 -1.38 11.57 -6.33
N THR A 102 -1.48 11.51 -5.01
CA THR A 102 -0.50 12.06 -4.10
C THR A 102 -0.13 11.05 -3.02
N PHE A 103 0.77 11.40 -2.11
CA PHE A 103 1.30 10.50 -1.11
C PHE A 103 1.27 11.13 0.27
N ILE A 104 0.89 10.36 1.29
CA ILE A 104 1.02 10.76 2.70
C ILE A 104 1.84 9.72 3.45
N ALA A 105 2.63 10.16 4.44
CA ALA A 105 3.35 9.24 5.31
C ALA A 105 2.39 8.56 6.28
N LEU A 106 2.57 7.24 6.47
CA LEU A 106 1.83 6.51 7.50
C LEU A 106 2.37 6.81 8.89
N SER A 107 1.48 6.75 9.89
CA SER A 107 1.93 6.64 11.28
C SER A 107 2.60 5.28 11.54
N GLU A 108 3.53 5.21 12.48
CA GLU A 108 4.16 3.93 12.86
C GLU A 108 3.15 2.86 13.28
N GLN A 109 2.08 3.27 13.96
CA GLN A 109 0.99 2.37 14.36
C GLN A 109 0.29 1.79 13.14
N ALA A 110 -0.06 2.64 12.15
CA ALA A 110 -0.68 2.18 10.92
C ALA A 110 0.23 1.23 10.14
N VAL A 111 1.54 1.46 10.10
CA VAL A 111 2.50 0.53 9.49
C VAL A 111 2.44 -0.84 10.17
N LYS A 112 2.52 -0.89 11.51
CA LYS A 112 2.46 -2.14 12.28
C LYS A 112 1.15 -2.90 12.09
N GLU A 113 0.03 -2.18 12.02
CA GLU A 113 -1.30 -2.78 11.92
C GLU A 113 -1.61 -3.30 10.51
N ARG A 114 -1.22 -2.53 9.48
CA ARG A 114 -1.61 -2.77 8.08
C ARG A 114 -0.56 -3.54 7.29
N LEU A 115 0.74 -3.29 7.49
CA LEU A 115 1.83 -3.86 6.69
C LEU A 115 2.51 -5.04 7.41
N ARG A 116 1.71 -5.94 7.99
CA ARG A 116 2.18 -7.02 8.88
C ARG A 116 3.28 -7.90 8.25
N ALA A 117 3.17 -8.21 6.96
CA ALA A 117 4.17 -9.03 6.28
C ALA A 117 5.50 -8.27 6.11
N ALA A 118 5.45 -6.97 5.81
CA ALA A 118 6.65 -6.15 5.72
C ALA A 118 7.33 -6.02 7.08
N THR A 119 6.58 -5.68 8.13
CA THR A 119 7.13 -5.55 9.48
C THR A 119 7.65 -6.86 10.07
N ALA A 120 7.16 -8.01 9.58
CA ALA A 120 7.60 -9.33 10.05
C ALA A 120 8.80 -9.88 9.27
N LEU A 121 9.03 -9.45 8.03
CA LEU A 121 10.04 -10.02 7.14
C LEU A 121 11.21 -9.09 6.84
N MET A 122 11.00 -7.77 6.95
CA MET A 122 12.02 -6.75 6.69
C MET A 122 12.62 -6.26 8.01
N ASP A 123 13.86 -5.80 7.94
CA ASP A 123 14.53 -5.22 9.10
C ASP A 123 13.89 -3.84 9.41
N PRO A 124 13.46 -3.61 10.67
CA PRO A 124 12.92 -2.31 11.06
C PRO A 124 14.02 -1.22 11.11
N PRO A 125 13.66 0.06 10.97
CA PRO A 125 12.30 0.57 10.83
C PRO A 125 11.73 0.36 9.42
N VAL A 126 10.48 -0.06 9.35
CA VAL A 126 9.69 -0.05 8.12
C VAL A 126 8.89 1.25 8.12
N GLU A 127 9.13 2.09 7.13
CA GLU A 127 8.31 3.27 6.83
C GLU A 127 7.39 2.97 5.65
N ALA A 128 6.31 3.74 5.52
CA ALA A 128 5.41 3.58 4.39
C ALA A 128 4.76 4.89 3.95
N LEU A 129 4.44 4.97 2.66
CA LEU A 129 3.59 6.00 2.06
C LEU A 129 2.27 5.38 1.63
N GLN A 130 1.16 6.04 1.95
CA GLN A 130 -0.13 5.76 1.36
C GLN A 130 -0.24 6.56 0.06
N LEU A 131 -0.50 5.88 -1.04
CA LEU A 131 -0.97 6.53 -2.25
C LEU A 131 -2.42 6.95 -2.07
N ILE A 132 -2.71 8.21 -2.37
CA ILE A 132 -4.01 8.84 -2.27
C ILE A 132 -4.50 9.13 -3.67
N TRP A 133 -5.60 8.49 -4.05
CA TRP A 133 -6.33 8.79 -5.28
C TRP A 133 -7.46 9.80 -5.03
N PRO A 134 -7.80 10.65 -6.01
CA PRO A 134 -8.85 11.66 -5.90
C PRO A 134 -10.23 11.12 -6.25
N ASP A 135 -11.27 11.90 -5.98
CA ASP A 135 -12.59 11.64 -6.51
C ASP A 135 -12.66 11.81 -8.04
N ARG A 136 -13.86 11.60 -8.61
CA ARG A 136 -14.11 11.73 -10.05
C ARG A 136 -13.90 13.15 -10.61
N GLN A 137 -13.83 14.15 -9.75
CA GLN A 137 -13.58 15.55 -10.10
C GLN A 137 -12.10 15.95 -9.90
N GLY A 138 -11.24 15.00 -9.53
CA GLY A 138 -9.82 15.25 -9.28
C GLY A 138 -9.53 15.89 -7.92
N LYS A 139 -10.49 15.86 -6.97
CA LYS A 139 -10.30 16.39 -5.62
C LYS A 139 -9.74 15.32 -4.69
N PHE A 140 -8.74 15.65 -3.89
CA PHE A 140 -8.25 14.77 -2.83
C PHE A 140 -9.15 14.83 -1.59
N PRO A 141 -9.09 13.84 -0.68
CA PRO A 141 -9.99 13.75 0.48
C PRO A 141 -10.03 14.95 1.44
N TRP A 142 -9.03 15.83 1.36
CA TRP A 142 -8.93 17.06 2.14
C TRP A 142 -9.31 18.32 1.36
N ASP A 143 -9.47 18.24 0.04
CA ASP A 143 -9.81 19.38 -0.79
C ASP A 143 -11.27 19.82 -0.57
N GLU A 144 -11.53 21.10 -0.77
CA GLU A 144 -12.89 21.60 -0.78
C GLU A 144 -13.66 21.03 -1.98
N GLY A 145 -14.87 20.53 -1.71
CA GLY A 145 -15.75 19.94 -2.72
C GLY A 145 -15.47 18.46 -3.03
N PHE A 146 -14.62 17.78 -2.24
CA PHE A 146 -14.45 16.33 -2.34
C PHE A 146 -15.78 15.58 -2.18
N ASP A 147 -16.01 14.56 -3.01
CA ASP A 147 -17.17 13.67 -2.89
C ASP A 147 -17.11 12.84 -1.60
N GLU A 148 -17.85 13.29 -0.59
CA GLU A 148 -17.94 12.66 0.73
C GLU A 148 -18.39 11.19 0.69
N SER A 149 -19.12 10.76 -0.35
CA SER A 149 -19.51 9.35 -0.50
C SER A 149 -18.32 8.43 -0.72
N MET A 150 -17.19 8.95 -1.21
CA MET A 150 -15.95 8.21 -1.45
C MET A 150 -15.03 8.15 -0.22
N ARG A 151 -15.32 8.90 0.85
CA ARG A 151 -14.44 8.99 2.02
C ARG A 151 -14.19 7.64 2.69
N ALA A 152 -15.23 6.81 2.80
CA ALA A 152 -15.12 5.48 3.40
C ALA A 152 -14.32 4.48 2.54
N ALA A 153 -14.21 4.73 1.22
CA ALA A 153 -13.48 3.84 0.32
C ALA A 153 -11.96 3.93 0.49
N GLN A 154 -11.45 5.06 1.01
CA GLN A 154 -10.02 5.25 1.27
C GLN A 154 -9.79 5.97 2.61
N PRO A 155 -9.84 5.25 3.74
CA PRO A 155 -9.39 5.76 5.02
C PRO A 155 -7.94 6.25 4.93
N LEU A 156 -7.69 7.43 5.51
CA LEU A 156 -6.34 7.99 5.62
C LEU A 156 -5.62 7.32 6.79
N LEU A 157 -4.45 6.75 6.51
CA LEU A 157 -3.60 6.03 7.47
C LEU A 157 -2.49 6.92 8.08
N GLY A 158 -2.53 8.20 7.73
CA GLY A 158 -1.58 9.22 8.13
C GLY A 158 -2.23 10.60 8.13
N THR A 159 -1.43 11.63 8.40
CA THR A 159 -1.91 13.01 8.43
C THR A 159 -1.94 13.57 7.01
N PRO A 160 -3.09 14.14 6.55
CA PRO A 160 -3.13 14.84 5.27
C PRO A 160 -2.21 16.08 5.32
N PRO A 161 -1.74 16.58 4.16
CA PRO A 161 -0.97 17.81 4.11
C PRO A 161 -1.79 18.97 4.70
N LEU A 162 -1.10 19.90 5.38
CA LEU A 162 -1.71 21.17 5.78
C LEU A 162 -2.13 21.88 4.49
N LYS A 163 -3.41 22.27 4.39
CA LYS A 163 -3.93 23.05 3.25
C LYS A 163 -3.03 24.25 3.00
N HIS A 164 -2.70 24.49 1.72
CA HIS A 164 -2.14 25.76 1.26
C HIS A 164 -3.18 26.87 1.33
#